data_AF-A0A0F9AUY7-F1
#
_entry.id   AF-A0A0F9AUY7-F1
#
_cell.length_a   1.000
_cell.length_b   1.000
_cell.length_c   1.000
_cell.angle_alpha   90.00
_cell.angle_beta   90.00
_cell.angle_gamma   90.00
#
_symmetry.space_group_name_H-M   'P 1'
#
loop_
_entity.id
_entity.type
_entity.pdbx_description
1 polymer ?
#
loop_
_entity_poly.entity_id
_entity_poly.type
_entity_poly.pdbx_seq_one_letter_code
_entity_poly.pdbx_strand_id
1 'polypeptide(L)'
;KESQINEQIDRMRHSATRALLERDDVIIVASVSCIYGIGSVETYGAMTQDLKAGESYDQRKVIADLVAQQYKRNDAAFQRGSFRVRGDSLEIFPAHLDDRAWRLSFFGEELESITEFDPLTGEKTDTFDQIRVYANSHYVTPKPTMSQAIIGIKKELRTRLDQLVADGKLLEAQRLEQRTNFDIEMLEATGVCNGIENYSRYLTGRAPGEPPPTLFEFIPDNAIVFADESHVSVPQIGGMYKGDYRRKFTLAEHGFRLPSCMDNRPLKFEEWDAMRPQSVFVSATPAAWEIEQTGGVFTEQIIRPTGLIDPYIEIRPVEMQVDDLLDEVRKVAADGYRTLCTVLTKRMAEDLTEYMHEQGIRVRYMHSDIDTIERIEILRDLRLGAFDVLIGINLLREGLDIPECGLVA
;
A
#
# COMPACT_ATOMS: atom_id res chain seq x y z
N LYS A 1 -6.51 2.49 -17.44
CA LYS A 1 -5.32 2.96 -16.70
C LYS A 1 -4.47 1.73 -16.40
N GLU A 2 -3.40 1.51 -17.15
CA GLU A 2 -2.31 0.66 -16.66
C GLU A 2 -1.78 1.38 -15.42
N SER A 3 -1.92 0.79 -14.22
CA SER A 3 -1.27 1.36 -13.06
C SER A 3 0.23 1.12 -13.23
N GLN A 4 0.98 2.17 -13.54
CA GLN A 4 2.44 2.11 -13.40
C GLN A 4 2.72 1.73 -11.95
N ILE A 5 3.36 0.59 -11.75
CA ILE A 5 3.81 0.14 -10.44
C ILE A 5 4.93 1.09 -10.03
N ASN A 6 4.77 1.76 -8.89
CA ASN A 6 5.86 2.53 -8.31
C ASN A 6 6.89 1.55 -7.74
N GLU A 7 8.05 1.47 -8.38
CA GLU A 7 9.11 0.51 -8.02
C GLU A 7 9.60 0.69 -6.58
N GLN A 8 9.59 1.92 -6.05
CA GLN A 8 10.01 2.19 -4.67
C GLN A 8 9.02 1.59 -3.67
N ILE A 9 7.71 1.72 -3.93
CA ILE A 9 6.67 1.13 -3.08
C ILE A 9 6.74 -0.40 -3.15
N ASP A 10 6.91 -0.95 -4.33
CA ASP A 10 7.06 -2.40 -4.55
C ASP A 10 8.28 -2.97 -3.80
N ARG A 11 9.42 -2.28 -3.86
CA ARG A 11 10.62 -2.60 -3.08
C ARG A 11 10.33 -2.60 -1.57
N MET A 12 9.69 -1.55 -1.07
CA MET A 12 9.32 -1.45 0.36
C MET A 12 8.41 -2.60 0.79
N ARG A 13 7.47 -3.04 -0.06
CA ARG A 13 6.62 -4.21 0.21
C ARG A 13 7.42 -5.50 0.31
N HIS A 14 8.36 -5.73 -0.62
CA HIS A 14 9.25 -6.90 -0.56
C HIS A 14 10.13 -6.89 0.70
N SER A 15 10.67 -5.71 1.05
CA SER A 15 11.47 -5.53 2.28
C SER A 15 10.65 -5.84 3.53
N ALA A 16 9.40 -5.36 3.62
CA ALA A 16 8.51 -5.63 4.74
C ALA A 16 8.18 -7.12 4.91
N THR A 17 7.75 -7.81 3.84
CA THR A 17 7.41 -9.24 3.91
C THR A 17 8.62 -10.12 4.18
N ARG A 18 9.81 -9.74 3.67
CA ARG A 18 11.06 -10.44 3.98
C ARG A 18 11.44 -10.27 5.44
N ALA A 19 11.40 -9.05 5.97
CA ALA A 19 11.80 -8.76 7.34
C ALA A 19 11.02 -9.63 8.34
N LEU A 20 9.70 -9.77 8.16
CA LEU A 20 8.85 -10.63 8.99
C LEU A 20 9.26 -12.12 8.99
N LEU A 21 9.92 -12.60 7.94
CA LEU A 21 10.37 -13.99 7.82
C LEU A 21 11.78 -14.23 8.33
N GLU A 22 12.58 -13.18 8.53
CA GLU A 22 14.01 -13.30 8.84
C GLU A 22 14.36 -12.88 10.26
N ARG A 23 13.59 -11.97 10.88
CA ARG A 23 13.91 -11.39 12.19
C ARG A 23 12.66 -10.96 12.95
N ASP A 24 12.78 -10.88 14.27
CA ASP A 24 11.67 -10.53 15.17
C ASP A 24 11.61 -9.02 15.47
N ASP A 25 12.71 -8.29 15.30
CA ASP A 25 12.82 -6.86 15.58
C ASP A 25 12.43 -6.01 14.36
N VAL A 26 11.15 -6.11 14.00
CA VAL A 26 10.56 -5.49 12.81
C VAL A 26 9.44 -4.52 13.20
N ILE A 27 9.48 -3.31 12.65
CA ILE A 27 8.36 -2.36 12.69
C ILE A 27 7.95 -2.06 11.25
N ILE A 28 6.70 -2.33 10.92
CA ILE A 28 6.11 -2.02 9.61
C ILE A 28 5.03 -0.96 9.78
N VAL A 29 5.21 0.16 9.09
CA VAL A 29 4.17 1.18 8.93
C VAL A 29 3.42 0.87 7.63
N ALA A 30 2.13 0.57 7.74
CA ALA A 30 1.31 0.20 6.60
C ALA A 30 0.01 1.03 6.57
N SER A 31 -0.40 1.41 5.36
CA SER A 31 -1.76 1.89 5.11
C SER A 31 -2.76 0.73 5.15
N VAL A 32 -4.05 1.00 4.90
CA VAL A 32 -5.08 -0.03 4.65
C VAL A 32 -4.74 -0.99 3.50
N SER A 33 -3.65 -0.80 2.76
CA SER A 33 -3.06 -1.82 1.91
C SER A 33 -2.73 -3.14 2.64
N CYS A 34 -2.54 -3.13 3.97
CA CYS A 34 -2.21 -4.33 4.75
C CYS A 34 -3.32 -5.40 4.76
N ILE A 35 -4.58 -5.00 4.53
CA ILE A 35 -5.73 -5.92 4.45
C ILE A 35 -6.01 -6.40 3.02
N TYR A 36 -5.18 -6.04 2.04
CA TYR A 36 -5.34 -6.48 0.65
C TYR A 36 -4.58 -7.78 0.37
N GLY A 37 -5.12 -8.55 -0.57
CA GLY A 37 -4.54 -9.82 -1.02
C GLY A 37 -3.10 -9.70 -1.50
N ILE A 38 -2.20 -10.48 -0.91
CA ILE A 38 -0.83 -10.74 -1.35
C ILE A 38 -0.64 -12.26 -1.56
N GLY A 39 0.56 -12.69 -1.99
CA GLY A 39 0.87 -14.12 -2.04
C GLY A 39 0.85 -14.76 -0.66
N SER A 40 0.55 -16.06 -0.61
CA SER A 40 0.56 -16.79 0.67
C SER A 40 1.98 -16.90 1.23
N VAL A 41 2.07 -16.97 2.57
CA VAL A 41 3.34 -17.12 3.29
C VAL A 41 4.07 -18.39 2.85
N GLU A 42 3.34 -19.49 2.69
CA GLU A 42 3.90 -20.78 2.29
C GLU A 42 4.49 -20.70 0.88
N THR A 43 3.79 -20.04 -0.04
CA THR A 43 4.25 -19.92 -1.43
C THR A 43 5.46 -18.99 -1.51
N TYR A 44 5.43 -17.86 -0.80
CA TYR A 44 6.54 -16.90 -0.78
C TYR A 44 7.78 -17.47 -0.08
N GLY A 45 7.60 -18.19 1.03
CA GLY A 45 8.68 -18.86 1.75
C GLY A 45 9.26 -20.07 1.01
N ALA A 46 8.41 -20.85 0.32
CA ALA A 46 8.87 -22.02 -0.46
C ALA A 46 9.61 -21.61 -1.74
N MET A 47 9.31 -20.44 -2.31
CA MET A 47 9.98 -19.90 -3.50
C MET A 47 11.22 -19.07 -3.11
N THR A 48 12.07 -19.63 -2.26
CA THR A 48 13.36 -19.07 -1.87
C THR A 48 14.50 -19.94 -2.38
N GLN A 49 15.66 -19.32 -2.61
CA GLN A 49 16.88 -20.02 -3.00
C GLN A 49 18.00 -19.62 -2.04
N ASP A 50 18.45 -20.58 -1.23
CA ASP A 50 19.61 -20.42 -0.36
C ASP A 50 20.88 -20.76 -1.12
N LEU A 51 21.87 -19.85 -1.07
CA LEU A 51 23.16 -20.02 -1.71
C LEU A 51 24.25 -19.74 -0.68
N LYS A 52 25.20 -20.67 -0.56
CA LYS A 52 26.28 -20.62 0.43
C LYS A 52 27.64 -20.74 -0.24
N ALA A 53 28.58 -19.89 0.16
CA ALA A 53 29.96 -19.97 -0.30
C ALA A 53 30.61 -21.29 0.15
N GLY A 54 31.39 -21.91 -0.74
CA GLY A 54 32.05 -23.20 -0.54
C GLY A 54 31.19 -24.43 -0.86
N GLU A 55 29.94 -24.25 -1.32
CA GLU A 55 29.08 -25.35 -1.76
C GLU A 55 29.07 -25.51 -3.28
N SER A 56 28.69 -26.72 -3.73
CA SER A 56 28.61 -27.04 -5.15
C SER A 56 27.21 -26.81 -5.71
N TYR A 57 27.11 -26.03 -6.78
CA TYR A 57 25.89 -25.73 -7.51
C TYR A 57 26.10 -25.80 -9.03
N ASP A 58 25.12 -26.35 -9.74
CA ASP A 58 25.01 -26.17 -11.19
C ASP A 58 24.51 -24.74 -11.47
N GLN A 59 25.40 -23.88 -11.98
CA GLN A 59 25.08 -22.49 -12.32
C GLN A 59 23.85 -22.39 -13.25
N ARG A 60 23.66 -23.34 -14.17
CA ARG A 60 22.50 -23.33 -15.08
C ARG A 60 21.20 -23.60 -14.33
N LYS A 61 21.25 -24.46 -13.31
CA LYS A 61 20.11 -24.71 -12.43
C LYS A 61 19.81 -23.47 -11.59
N VAL A 62 20.83 -22.80 -11.04
CA VAL A 62 20.65 -21.53 -10.30
C VAL A 62 19.93 -20.50 -11.17
N ILE A 63 20.37 -20.35 -12.42
CA ILE A 63 19.72 -19.45 -13.40
C ILE A 63 18.27 -19.88 -13.69
N ALA A 64 18.00 -21.17 -13.87
CA ALA A 64 16.65 -21.66 -14.12
C ALA A 64 15.71 -21.38 -12.93
N ASP A 65 16.20 -21.52 -11.71
CA ASP A 65 15.47 -21.22 -10.48
C ASP A 65 15.18 -19.71 -10.34
N LEU A 66 16.15 -18.84 -10.68
CA LEU A 66 15.94 -17.38 -10.73
C LEU A 66 14.84 -16.99 -11.74
N VAL A 67 14.83 -17.61 -12.92
CA VAL A 67 13.76 -17.40 -13.90
C VAL A 67 12.40 -17.87 -13.37
N ALA A 68 12.36 -19.01 -12.67
CA ALA A 68 11.14 -19.50 -12.02
C ALA A 68 10.64 -18.54 -10.91
N GLN A 69 11.57 -17.85 -10.25
CA GLN A 69 11.32 -16.77 -9.28
C GLN A 69 11.00 -15.41 -9.94
N GLN A 70 10.78 -15.36 -11.26
CA GLN A 70 10.45 -14.15 -12.04
C GLN A 70 11.56 -13.10 -12.13
N TYR A 71 12.83 -13.48 -11.94
CA TYR A 71 13.93 -12.61 -12.32
C TYR A 71 14.15 -12.64 -13.83
N LYS A 72 14.45 -11.47 -14.40
CA LYS A 72 14.71 -11.34 -15.83
C LYS A 72 16.19 -11.33 -16.11
N ARG A 73 16.66 -12.11 -17.09
CA ARG A 73 18.03 -11.97 -17.57
C ARG A 73 18.18 -10.65 -18.32
N ASN A 74 19.07 -9.78 -17.88
CA ASN A 74 19.35 -8.52 -18.55
C ASN A 74 20.84 -8.15 -18.47
N ASP A 75 21.60 -8.56 -19.49
CA ASP A 75 23.04 -8.32 -19.55
C ASP A 75 23.38 -6.85 -19.86
N ALA A 76 22.47 -6.11 -20.51
CA ALA A 76 22.68 -4.73 -20.96
C ALA A 76 22.27 -3.68 -19.92
N ALA A 77 21.08 -3.82 -19.33
CA ALA A 77 20.54 -2.90 -18.33
C ALA A 77 20.30 -3.64 -17.02
N PHE A 78 21.31 -3.64 -16.16
CA PHE A 78 21.25 -4.33 -14.88
C PHE A 78 20.47 -3.50 -13.86
N GLN A 79 19.25 -3.93 -13.58
CA GLN A 79 18.27 -3.23 -12.74
C GLN A 79 17.61 -4.17 -11.74
N ARG A 80 16.87 -3.64 -10.76
CA ARG A 80 16.17 -4.42 -9.73
C ARG A 80 15.31 -5.52 -10.35
N GLY A 81 15.36 -6.73 -9.78
CA GLY A 81 14.62 -7.88 -10.29
C GLY A 81 15.21 -8.51 -11.56
N SER A 82 16.49 -8.25 -11.84
CA SER A 82 17.20 -8.85 -12.95
C SER A 82 18.47 -9.58 -12.51
N PHE A 83 18.97 -10.45 -13.37
CA PHE A 83 20.29 -11.07 -13.22
C PHE A 83 21.06 -10.99 -14.53
N ARG A 84 22.39 -11.10 -14.47
CA ARG A 84 23.27 -11.16 -15.64
C ARG A 84 24.42 -12.13 -15.43
N VAL A 85 24.95 -12.67 -16.52
CA VAL A 85 26.04 -13.65 -16.48
C VAL A 85 27.27 -13.07 -17.18
N ARG A 86 28.40 -13.05 -16.48
CA ARG A 86 29.69 -12.57 -16.99
C ARG A 86 30.76 -13.62 -16.74
N GLY A 87 30.98 -14.50 -17.73
CA GLY A 87 31.88 -15.64 -17.57
C GLY A 87 31.41 -16.52 -16.42
N ASP A 88 32.28 -16.72 -15.43
CA ASP A 88 32.01 -17.54 -14.26
C ASP A 88 31.30 -16.78 -13.12
N SER A 89 30.95 -15.51 -13.34
CA SER A 89 30.20 -14.71 -12.38
C SER A 89 28.72 -14.57 -12.75
N LEU A 90 27.85 -14.82 -11.78
CA LEU A 90 26.41 -14.56 -11.84
C LEU A 90 26.12 -13.37 -10.93
N GLU A 91 25.61 -12.28 -11.49
CA GLU A 91 25.22 -11.11 -10.73
C GLU A 91 23.70 -11.04 -10.66
N ILE A 92 23.16 -10.84 -9.45
CA ILE A 92 21.73 -10.80 -9.14
C ILE A 92 21.43 -9.46 -8.49
N PHE A 93 20.40 -8.77 -8.96
CA PHE A 93 19.87 -7.58 -8.31
C PHE A 93 18.55 -7.93 -7.59
N PRO A 94 18.58 -8.17 -6.27
CA PRO A 94 17.42 -8.64 -5.52
C PRO A 94 16.25 -7.65 -5.54
N ALA A 95 15.02 -8.16 -5.50
CA ALA A 95 13.81 -7.34 -5.53
C ALA A 95 13.65 -6.38 -4.34
N HIS A 96 14.31 -6.65 -3.21
CA HIS A 96 14.16 -5.90 -1.96
C HIS A 96 15.27 -4.88 -1.71
N LEU A 97 16.34 -4.86 -2.51
CA LEU A 97 17.44 -3.90 -2.41
C LEU A 97 17.27 -2.76 -3.43
N ASP A 98 17.86 -1.60 -3.13
CA ASP A 98 17.75 -0.41 -3.96
C ASP A 98 19.04 -0.07 -4.70
N ASP A 99 20.17 -0.21 -4.00
CA ASP A 99 21.48 0.28 -4.41
C ASP A 99 22.57 -0.79 -4.20
N ARG A 100 22.16 -2.05 -4.01
CA ARG A 100 23.04 -3.18 -3.76
C ARG A 100 22.62 -4.38 -4.59
N ALA A 101 23.62 -5.05 -5.16
CA ALA A 101 23.49 -6.29 -5.90
C ALA A 101 24.49 -7.31 -5.38
N TRP A 102 24.24 -8.59 -5.68
CA TRP A 102 25.09 -9.68 -5.25
C TRP A 102 25.81 -10.29 -6.45
N ARG A 103 27.12 -10.45 -6.33
CA ARG A 103 27.97 -11.17 -7.28
C ARG A 103 28.33 -12.53 -6.70
N LEU A 104 27.96 -13.57 -7.42
CA LEU A 104 28.27 -14.96 -7.15
C LEU A 104 29.40 -15.40 -8.08
N SER A 105 30.58 -15.67 -7.52
CA SER A 105 31.75 -16.12 -8.30
C SER A 105 31.84 -17.64 -8.25
N PHE A 106 31.77 -18.29 -9.42
CA PHE A 106 31.88 -19.74 -9.54
C PHE A 106 33.27 -20.16 -10.01
N PHE A 107 33.73 -21.32 -9.56
CA PHE A 107 34.86 -22.04 -10.13
C PHE A 107 34.41 -23.46 -10.49
N GLY A 108 34.10 -23.66 -11.77
CA GLY A 108 33.42 -24.88 -12.21
C GLY A 108 32.02 -24.96 -11.61
N GLU A 109 31.80 -25.92 -10.70
CA GLU A 109 30.54 -26.11 -9.98
C GLU A 109 30.61 -25.61 -8.53
N GLU A 110 31.71 -25.03 -8.07
CA GLU A 110 31.82 -24.50 -6.71
C GLU A 110 31.50 -23.01 -6.66
N LEU A 111 30.66 -22.58 -5.72
CA LEU A 111 30.43 -21.16 -5.43
C LEU A 111 31.51 -20.66 -4.47
N GLU A 112 32.58 -20.05 -5.00
CA GLU A 112 33.73 -19.64 -4.19
C GLU A 112 33.43 -18.47 -3.26
N SER A 113 32.67 -17.48 -3.75
CA SER A 113 32.40 -16.26 -2.96
C SER A 113 31.11 -15.57 -3.36
N ILE A 114 30.53 -14.89 -2.37
CA ILE A 114 29.35 -14.06 -2.51
C ILE A 114 29.73 -12.64 -2.06
N THR A 115 29.66 -11.69 -2.98
CA THR A 115 30.09 -10.31 -2.73
C THR A 115 28.94 -9.35 -2.99
N GLU A 116 28.70 -8.44 -2.05
CA GLU A 116 27.81 -7.31 -2.28
C GLU A 116 28.55 -6.16 -2.98
N PHE A 117 27.90 -5.54 -3.94
CA PHE A 117 28.47 -4.39 -4.65
C PHE A 117 27.38 -3.39 -5.05
N ASP A 118 27.79 -2.15 -5.27
CA ASP A 118 26.95 -1.09 -5.83
C ASP A 118 26.83 -1.29 -7.37
N PRO A 119 25.62 -1.50 -7.92
CA PRO A 119 25.42 -1.75 -9.35
C PRO A 119 25.72 -0.54 -10.24
N LEU A 120 25.76 0.68 -9.69
CA LEU A 120 26.08 1.93 -10.40
C LEU A 120 27.60 2.16 -10.46
N THR A 121 28.30 2.03 -9.33
CA THR A 121 29.74 2.32 -9.24
C THR A 121 30.62 1.09 -9.46
N GLY A 122 30.10 -0.11 -9.19
CA GLY A 122 30.83 -1.36 -9.19
C GLY A 122 31.68 -1.60 -7.93
N GLU A 123 31.63 -0.68 -6.96
CA GLU A 123 32.39 -0.78 -5.72
C GLU A 123 31.88 -1.93 -4.85
N LYS A 124 32.82 -2.71 -4.31
CA LYS A 124 32.51 -3.80 -3.37
C LYS A 124 32.16 -3.21 -2.01
N THR A 125 31.02 -3.59 -1.46
CA THR A 125 30.52 -3.08 -0.17
C THR A 125 30.65 -4.10 0.95
N ASP A 126 30.36 -5.38 0.68
CA ASP A 126 30.40 -6.43 1.69
C ASP A 126 30.71 -7.82 1.10
N THR A 127 30.90 -8.83 1.96
CA THR A 127 31.05 -10.24 1.60
C THR A 127 30.16 -11.10 2.48
N PHE A 128 29.47 -12.07 1.90
CA PHE A 128 28.56 -12.95 2.64
C PHE A 128 29.00 -14.41 2.55
N ASP A 129 28.78 -15.15 3.64
CA ASP A 129 28.94 -16.61 3.65
C ASP A 129 27.71 -17.31 3.06
N GLN A 130 26.53 -16.70 3.23
CA GLN A 130 25.26 -17.23 2.76
C GLN A 130 24.31 -16.09 2.41
N ILE A 131 23.52 -16.28 1.35
CA ILE A 131 22.40 -15.40 0.99
C ILE A 131 21.14 -16.22 0.76
N ARG A 132 19.98 -15.56 0.88
CA ARG A 132 18.68 -16.09 0.51
C ARG A 132 18.06 -15.19 -0.57
N VAL A 133 17.81 -15.75 -1.74
CA VAL A 133 17.12 -15.06 -2.84
C VAL A 133 15.62 -15.31 -2.72
N TYR A 134 14.85 -14.24 -2.61
CA TYR A 134 13.38 -14.26 -2.61
C TYR A 134 12.83 -13.99 -4.01
N ALA A 135 11.63 -14.51 -4.28
CA ALA A 135 10.89 -14.25 -5.50
C ALA A 135 10.74 -12.76 -5.84
N ASN A 136 10.83 -12.43 -7.13
CA ASN A 136 10.72 -11.07 -7.66
C ASN A 136 9.25 -10.58 -7.79
N SER A 137 8.30 -11.33 -7.21
CA SER A 137 6.89 -10.96 -7.15
C SER A 137 6.22 -11.70 -5.99
N HIS A 138 5.26 -11.05 -5.32
CA HIS A 138 4.43 -11.72 -4.32
C HIS A 138 3.46 -12.74 -4.93
N TYR A 139 3.19 -12.72 -6.24
CA TYR A 139 2.26 -13.66 -6.88
C TYR A 139 2.96 -14.81 -7.61
N VAL A 140 4.25 -15.03 -7.35
CA VAL A 140 4.97 -16.18 -7.92
C VAL A 140 4.31 -17.47 -7.46
N THR A 141 3.92 -18.29 -8.43
CA THR A 141 3.19 -19.54 -8.20
C THR A 141 3.95 -20.69 -8.85
N PRO A 142 4.19 -21.82 -8.14
CA PRO A 142 4.84 -22.99 -8.72
C PRO A 142 4.09 -23.54 -9.95
N LYS A 143 4.83 -24.08 -10.93
CA LYS A 143 4.24 -24.63 -12.16
C LYS A 143 3.09 -25.64 -11.92
N PRO A 144 3.20 -26.62 -10.99
CA PRO A 144 2.11 -27.55 -10.73
C PRO A 144 0.83 -26.86 -10.25
N THR A 145 0.96 -25.89 -9.35
CA THR A 145 -0.14 -25.06 -8.84
C THR A 145 -0.76 -24.23 -9.96
N MET A 146 0.07 -23.63 -10.83
CA MET A 146 -0.40 -22.88 -12.00
C MET A 146 -1.21 -23.76 -12.96
N SER A 147 -0.75 -24.97 -13.26
CA SER A 147 -1.49 -25.90 -14.12
C SER A 147 -2.86 -26.28 -13.53
N GLN A 148 -2.94 -26.49 -12.21
CA GLN A 148 -4.22 -26.75 -11.54
C GLN A 148 -5.14 -25.53 -11.56
N ALA A 149 -4.57 -24.34 -11.32
CA ALA A 149 -5.32 -23.08 -11.37
C ALA A 149 -5.97 -22.87 -12.75
N ILE A 150 -5.22 -23.10 -13.84
CA ILE A 150 -5.72 -22.96 -15.21
C ILE A 150 -6.92 -23.88 -15.49
N ILE A 151 -6.92 -25.11 -14.98
CA ILE A 151 -8.06 -26.03 -15.12
C ILE A 151 -9.30 -25.44 -14.44
N GLY A 152 -9.14 -24.89 -13.23
CA GLY A 152 -10.21 -24.22 -12.49
C GLY A 152 -10.76 -22.99 -13.23
N ILE A 153 -9.87 -22.16 -13.78
CA ILE A 153 -10.21 -20.96 -14.55
C ILE A 153 -10.99 -21.34 -15.82
N LYS A 154 -10.52 -22.34 -16.59
CA LYS A 154 -11.21 -22.83 -17.80
C LYS A 154 -12.61 -23.36 -17.48
N LYS A 155 -12.77 -24.04 -16.34
CA LYS A 155 -14.07 -24.55 -15.89
C LYS A 155 -15.05 -23.42 -15.56
N GLU A 156 -14.63 -22.43 -14.79
CA GLU A 156 -15.49 -21.28 -14.45
C GLU A 156 -15.82 -20.43 -15.67
N LEU A 157 -14.85 -20.23 -16.57
CA LEU A 157 -15.07 -19.55 -17.84
C LEU A 157 -16.20 -20.21 -18.62
N ARG A 158 -16.14 -21.54 -18.81
CA ARG A 158 -17.19 -22.26 -19.53
C ARG A 158 -18.57 -22.07 -18.88
N THR A 159 -18.66 -22.29 -17.57
CA THR A 159 -19.93 -22.10 -16.83
C THR A 159 -20.46 -20.68 -16.95
N ARG A 160 -19.60 -19.67 -16.89
CA ARG A 160 -20.02 -18.26 -17.00
C ARG A 160 -20.42 -17.89 -18.42
N LEU A 161 -19.76 -18.42 -19.44
CA LEU A 161 -20.15 -18.20 -20.84
C LEU A 161 -21.52 -18.81 -21.13
N ASP A 162 -21.77 -20.05 -20.69
CA ASP A 162 -23.07 -20.71 -20.86
C ASP A 162 -24.20 -19.88 -20.23
N GLN A 163 -23.96 -19.34 -19.02
CA GLN A 163 -24.90 -18.44 -18.34
C GLN A 163 -25.15 -17.15 -19.13
N LEU A 164 -24.08 -16.45 -19.54
CA LEU A 164 -24.19 -15.17 -20.27
C LEU A 164 -24.91 -15.34 -21.62
N VAL A 165 -24.66 -16.45 -22.33
CA VAL A 165 -25.34 -16.76 -23.59
C VAL A 165 -26.81 -17.07 -23.35
N ALA A 166 -27.15 -17.85 -22.32
CA ALA A 166 -28.53 -18.13 -21.94
C ALA A 166 -29.31 -16.86 -21.54
N ASP A 167 -28.63 -15.90 -20.92
CA ASP A 167 -29.19 -14.60 -20.52
C ASP A 167 -29.24 -13.57 -21.67
N GLY A 168 -28.83 -13.94 -22.89
CA GLY A 168 -28.79 -13.05 -24.05
C GLY A 168 -27.67 -12.00 -24.04
N LYS A 169 -26.73 -12.08 -23.09
CA LYS A 169 -25.59 -11.17 -22.92
C LYS A 169 -24.39 -11.59 -23.79
N LEU A 170 -24.59 -11.59 -25.11
CA LEU A 170 -23.61 -12.11 -26.08
C LEU A 170 -22.32 -11.27 -26.15
N LEU A 171 -22.42 -9.95 -25.99
CA LEU A 171 -21.26 -9.06 -26.01
C LEU A 171 -20.36 -9.28 -24.79
N GLU A 172 -20.97 -9.42 -23.61
CA GLU A 172 -20.27 -9.75 -22.36
C GLU A 172 -19.59 -11.11 -22.44
N ALA A 173 -20.27 -12.11 -23.03
CA ALA A 173 -19.70 -13.44 -23.23
C ALA A 173 -18.45 -13.39 -24.13
N GLN A 174 -18.56 -12.74 -25.30
CA GLN A 174 -17.43 -12.59 -26.23
C GLN A 174 -16.25 -11.85 -25.58
N ARG A 175 -16.53 -10.77 -24.84
CA ARG A 175 -15.50 -10.01 -24.12
C ARG A 175 -14.78 -10.86 -23.08
N LEU A 176 -15.53 -11.61 -22.29
CA LEU A 176 -15.00 -12.45 -21.23
C LEU A 176 -14.14 -13.57 -21.79
N GLU A 177 -14.61 -14.23 -22.86
CA GLU A 177 -13.91 -15.31 -23.53
C GLU A 177 -12.56 -14.85 -24.08
N GLN A 178 -12.55 -13.76 -24.86
CA GLN A 178 -11.32 -13.21 -25.45
C GLN A 178 -10.29 -12.84 -24.39
N ARG A 179 -10.70 -12.12 -23.35
CA ARG A 179 -9.80 -11.71 -22.26
C ARG A 179 -9.24 -12.93 -21.53
N THR A 180 -10.11 -13.85 -21.12
CA THR A 180 -9.70 -14.96 -20.25
C THR A 180 -8.81 -15.95 -21.01
N ASN A 181 -9.08 -16.22 -22.29
CA ASN A 181 -8.22 -17.08 -23.11
C ASN A 181 -6.84 -16.45 -23.32
N PHE A 182 -6.77 -15.15 -23.59
CA PHE A 182 -5.48 -14.44 -23.67
C PHE A 182 -4.69 -14.52 -22.35
N ASP A 183 -5.37 -14.29 -21.21
CA ASP A 183 -4.73 -14.37 -19.90
C ASP A 183 -4.25 -15.81 -19.62
N ILE A 184 -5.00 -16.85 -20.01
CA ILE A 184 -4.61 -18.26 -19.92
C ILE A 184 -3.37 -18.56 -20.78
N GLU A 185 -3.32 -18.12 -22.03
CA GLU A 185 -2.17 -18.32 -22.92
C GLU A 185 -0.90 -17.71 -22.32
N MET A 186 -1.03 -16.52 -21.74
CA MET A 186 0.08 -15.85 -21.04
C MET A 186 0.54 -16.62 -19.80
N LEU A 187 -0.39 -17.15 -19.00
CA LEU A 187 -0.08 -17.99 -17.83
C LEU A 187 0.61 -19.29 -18.23
N GLU A 188 0.19 -19.94 -19.33
CA GLU A 188 0.80 -21.17 -19.85
C GLU A 188 2.22 -20.91 -20.39
N ALA A 189 2.43 -19.79 -21.09
CA ALA A 189 3.71 -19.47 -21.73
C ALA A 189 4.76 -18.88 -20.75
N THR A 190 4.33 -18.00 -19.84
CA THR A 190 5.26 -17.18 -19.03
C THR A 190 5.08 -17.35 -17.52
N GLY A 191 3.97 -17.97 -17.09
CA GLY A 191 3.61 -18.07 -15.67
C GLY A 191 3.04 -16.79 -15.07
N VAL A 192 2.85 -15.73 -15.86
CA VAL A 192 2.29 -14.45 -15.42
C VAL A 192 1.40 -13.82 -16.48
N CYS A 193 0.38 -13.07 -16.06
CA CYS A 193 -0.45 -12.27 -16.95
C CYS A 193 -0.78 -10.91 -16.30
N ASN A 194 -1.28 -9.97 -17.11
CA ASN A 194 -1.65 -8.65 -16.61
C ASN A 194 -2.95 -8.73 -15.80
N GLY A 195 -2.85 -8.39 -14.51
CA GLY A 195 -3.96 -8.53 -13.58
C GLY A 195 -4.10 -9.94 -13.02
N ILE A 196 -2.99 -10.67 -12.87
CA ILE A 196 -2.93 -12.03 -12.33
C ILE A 196 -3.65 -12.16 -10.97
N GLU A 197 -3.69 -11.10 -10.17
CA GLU A 197 -4.38 -11.05 -8.88
C GLU A 197 -5.88 -11.36 -8.98
N ASN A 198 -6.50 -11.14 -10.15
CA ASN A 198 -7.91 -11.48 -10.38
C ASN A 198 -8.16 -13.00 -10.42
N TYR A 199 -7.11 -13.80 -10.52
CA TYR A 199 -7.14 -15.27 -10.46
C TYR A 199 -6.63 -15.79 -9.10
N SER A 200 -6.39 -14.91 -8.13
CA SER A 200 -5.77 -15.27 -6.84
C SER A 200 -6.42 -16.44 -6.14
N ARG A 201 -7.76 -16.57 -6.13
CA ARG A 201 -8.47 -17.74 -5.58
C ARG A 201 -7.91 -19.06 -6.09
N TYR A 202 -7.70 -19.15 -7.40
CA TYR A 202 -7.18 -20.36 -8.04
C TYR A 202 -5.70 -20.57 -7.78
N LEU A 203 -4.93 -19.48 -7.69
CA LEU A 203 -3.48 -19.53 -7.46
C LEU A 203 -3.14 -19.90 -6.02
N THR A 204 -3.97 -19.49 -5.05
CA THR A 204 -3.80 -19.80 -3.62
C THR A 204 -4.48 -21.10 -3.22
N GLY A 205 -5.38 -21.65 -4.04
CA GLY A 205 -6.14 -22.86 -3.72
C GLY A 205 -7.27 -22.66 -2.71
N ARG A 206 -7.62 -21.41 -2.39
CA ARG A 206 -8.70 -21.06 -1.45
C ARG A 206 -10.08 -21.40 -2.03
N ALA A 207 -11.03 -21.69 -1.15
CA ALA A 207 -12.41 -21.94 -1.54
C ALA A 207 -13.14 -20.62 -1.90
N PRO A 208 -14.22 -20.66 -2.70
CA PRO A 208 -15.02 -19.47 -2.99
C PRO A 208 -15.50 -18.77 -1.72
N GLY A 209 -15.29 -17.45 -1.63
CA GLY A 209 -15.66 -16.63 -0.48
C GLY A 209 -14.63 -16.57 0.66
N GLU A 210 -13.63 -17.46 0.70
CA GLU A 210 -12.55 -17.39 1.70
C GLU A 210 -11.74 -16.09 1.57
N PRO A 211 -11.18 -15.56 2.67
CA PRO A 211 -10.31 -14.40 2.62
C PRO A 211 -9.03 -14.72 1.84
N PRO A 212 -8.52 -13.78 1.02
CA PRO A 212 -7.21 -13.93 0.41
C PRO A 212 -6.10 -13.78 1.47
N PRO A 213 -4.89 -14.31 1.22
CA PRO A 213 -3.74 -14.06 2.09
C PRO A 213 -3.45 -12.57 2.16
N THR A 214 -3.20 -12.03 3.36
CA THR A 214 -2.90 -10.61 3.56
C THR A 214 -1.64 -10.45 4.40
N LEU A 215 -1.21 -9.21 4.66
CA LEU A 215 -0.07 -8.98 5.56
C LEU A 215 -0.30 -9.61 6.93
N PHE A 216 -1.55 -9.67 7.40
CA PHE A 216 -1.90 -10.28 8.69
C PHE A 216 -1.60 -11.78 8.76
N GLU A 217 -1.49 -12.50 7.64
CA GLU A 217 -1.02 -13.90 7.68
C GLU A 217 0.50 -14.01 7.87
N PHE A 218 1.26 -12.95 7.56
CA PHE A 218 2.72 -12.89 7.78
C PHE A 218 3.08 -12.40 9.19
N ILE A 219 2.12 -11.82 9.91
CA ILE A 219 2.35 -11.28 11.25
C ILE A 219 2.34 -12.43 12.26
N PRO A 220 3.37 -12.58 13.11
CA PRO A 220 3.40 -13.64 14.10
C PRO A 220 2.40 -13.38 15.24
N ASP A 221 1.92 -14.44 15.89
CA ASP A 221 0.90 -14.37 16.94
C ASP A 221 1.29 -13.48 18.14
N ASN A 222 2.59 -13.29 18.38
CA ASN A 222 3.14 -12.47 19.46
C ASN A 222 3.35 -10.99 19.08
N ALA A 223 2.99 -10.58 17.86
CA ALA A 223 3.10 -9.20 17.42
C ALA A 223 2.07 -8.29 18.09
N ILE A 224 2.36 -6.99 18.07
CA ILE A 224 1.43 -5.94 18.51
C ILE A 224 1.10 -5.06 17.31
N VAL A 225 -0.19 -4.82 17.08
CA VAL A 225 -0.67 -3.93 16.01
C VAL A 225 -1.11 -2.61 16.61
N PHE A 226 -0.54 -1.51 16.12
CA PHE A 226 -0.99 -0.17 16.47
C PHE A 226 -1.91 0.37 15.37
N ALA A 227 -3.13 0.72 15.73
CA ALA A 227 -4.08 1.41 14.86
C ALA A 227 -4.04 2.91 15.21
N ASP A 228 -3.25 3.64 14.43
CA ASP A 228 -3.15 5.10 14.53
C ASP A 228 -4.41 5.79 14.01
N GLU A 229 -4.80 6.89 14.65
CA GLU A 229 -6.07 7.58 14.46
C GLU A 229 -7.24 6.60 14.31
N SER A 230 -7.40 5.71 15.30
CA SER A 230 -8.28 4.54 15.24
C SER A 230 -9.72 4.88 14.86
N HIS A 231 -10.21 6.05 15.28
CA HIS A 231 -11.55 6.55 14.98
C HIS A 231 -11.79 6.78 13.49
N VAL A 232 -10.73 6.92 12.71
CA VAL A 232 -10.75 7.01 11.23
C VAL A 232 -10.28 5.70 10.60
N SER A 233 -9.15 5.14 11.05
CA SER A 233 -8.52 3.99 10.39
C SER A 233 -9.34 2.71 10.51
N VAL A 234 -10.01 2.47 11.64
CA VAL A 234 -10.85 1.28 11.85
C VAL A 234 -12.11 1.32 10.97
N PRO A 235 -12.91 2.40 10.93
CA PRO A 235 -14.01 2.50 9.97
C PRO A 235 -13.57 2.39 8.51
N GLN A 236 -12.38 2.90 8.18
CA GLN A 236 -11.83 2.80 6.83
C GLN A 236 -11.62 1.34 6.43
N ILE A 237 -11.03 0.50 7.29
CA ILE A 237 -10.87 -0.95 7.08
C ILE A 237 -12.22 -1.59 6.73
N GLY A 238 -13.28 -1.30 7.51
CA GLY A 238 -14.62 -1.81 7.24
C GLY A 238 -15.26 -1.30 5.94
N GLY A 239 -14.84 -0.14 5.45
CA GLY A 239 -15.30 0.46 4.20
C GLY A 239 -14.69 -0.15 2.93
N MET A 240 -13.46 -0.64 2.99
CA MET A 240 -12.69 -1.06 1.81
C MET A 240 -13.35 -2.21 1.04
N TYR A 241 -13.87 -3.23 1.73
CA TYR A 241 -14.54 -4.38 1.10
C TYR A 241 -15.77 -3.97 0.30
N LYS A 242 -16.63 -3.11 0.85
CA LYS A 242 -17.89 -2.71 0.19
C LYS A 242 -17.64 -1.98 -1.13
N GLY A 243 -16.63 -1.10 -1.15
CA GLY A 243 -16.22 -0.38 -2.36
C GLY A 243 -15.63 -1.30 -3.43
N ASP A 244 -14.71 -2.18 -3.03
CA ASP A 244 -14.06 -3.11 -3.95
C ASP A 244 -15.04 -4.13 -4.54
N TYR A 245 -15.93 -4.69 -3.70
CA TYR A 245 -16.98 -5.62 -4.12
C TYR A 245 -17.89 -5.01 -5.18
N ARG A 246 -18.43 -3.79 -4.95
CA ARG A 246 -19.32 -3.12 -5.93
C ARG A 246 -18.63 -2.93 -7.28
N ARG A 247 -17.37 -2.49 -7.27
CA ARG A 247 -16.59 -2.29 -8.49
C ARG A 247 -16.36 -3.61 -9.25
N LYS A 248 -15.95 -4.67 -8.55
CA LYS A 248 -15.66 -5.97 -9.16
C LYS A 248 -16.92 -6.71 -9.61
N PHE A 249 -18.01 -6.57 -8.87
CA PHE A 249 -19.32 -7.04 -9.29
C PHE A 249 -19.71 -6.47 -10.65
N THR A 250 -19.59 -5.15 -10.84
CA THR A 250 -19.85 -4.51 -12.15
C THR A 250 -18.94 -5.06 -13.26
N LEU A 251 -17.65 -5.29 -12.98
CA LEU A 251 -16.73 -5.89 -13.96
C LEU A 251 -17.14 -7.32 -14.35
N ALA A 252 -17.55 -8.14 -13.38
CA ALA A 252 -18.00 -9.51 -13.62
C ALA A 252 -19.36 -9.57 -14.33
N GLU A 253 -20.27 -8.65 -14.02
CA GLU A 253 -21.58 -8.54 -14.66
C GLU A 253 -21.49 -8.13 -16.13
N HIS A 254 -20.54 -7.27 -16.47
CA HIS A 254 -20.29 -6.83 -17.84
C HIS A 254 -19.20 -7.64 -18.56
N GLY A 255 -18.86 -8.85 -18.08
CA GLY A 255 -17.95 -9.76 -18.79
C GLY A 255 -16.51 -9.24 -18.95
N PHE A 256 -16.05 -8.32 -18.10
CA PHE A 256 -14.64 -7.87 -18.12
C PHE A 256 -13.72 -8.83 -17.34
N ARG A 257 -14.25 -9.52 -16.33
CA ARG A 257 -13.54 -10.47 -15.47
C ARG A 257 -14.47 -11.64 -15.10
N LEU A 258 -13.88 -12.77 -14.69
CA LEU A 258 -14.64 -13.89 -14.13
C LEU A 258 -15.24 -13.54 -12.76
N PRO A 259 -16.31 -14.22 -12.30
CA PRO A 259 -16.88 -14.01 -10.97
C PRO A 259 -15.87 -14.18 -9.82
N SER A 260 -14.92 -15.11 -9.96
CA SER A 260 -13.77 -15.30 -9.05
C SER A 260 -12.94 -14.05 -8.79
N CYS A 261 -12.99 -13.03 -9.65
CA CYS A 261 -12.25 -11.80 -9.39
C CYS A 261 -12.72 -11.09 -8.11
N MET A 262 -13.96 -11.34 -7.66
CA MET A 262 -14.51 -10.82 -6.41
C MET A 262 -13.89 -11.46 -5.16
N ASP A 263 -13.29 -12.66 -5.29
CA ASP A 263 -12.58 -13.33 -4.18
C ASP A 263 -11.17 -12.78 -3.98
N ASN A 264 -10.60 -12.13 -5.01
CA ASN A 264 -9.53 -11.17 -4.77
C ASN A 264 -10.17 -9.94 -4.15
N ARG A 265 -9.95 -9.65 -2.86
CA ARG A 265 -10.61 -8.53 -2.18
C ARG A 265 -9.83 -8.16 -0.92
N PRO A 266 -10.04 -6.97 -0.35
CA PRO A 266 -9.60 -6.74 1.02
C PRO A 266 -10.39 -7.63 2.00
N LEU A 267 -9.83 -7.82 3.20
CA LEU A 267 -10.54 -8.46 4.29
C LEU A 267 -11.85 -7.72 4.58
N LYS A 268 -12.88 -8.49 4.94
CA LYS A 268 -14.05 -7.95 5.63
C LYS A 268 -13.64 -7.52 7.03
N PHE A 269 -14.46 -6.68 7.65
CA PHE A 269 -14.18 -6.20 8.99
C PHE A 269 -14.06 -7.35 9.99
N GLU A 270 -14.97 -8.31 9.91
CA GLU A 270 -15.02 -9.48 10.79
C GLU A 270 -13.84 -10.43 10.57
N GLU A 271 -13.34 -10.51 9.33
CA GLU A 271 -12.14 -11.30 9.00
C GLU A 271 -10.88 -10.63 9.58
N TRP A 272 -10.75 -9.31 9.44
CA TRP A 272 -9.67 -8.56 10.07
C TRP A 272 -9.73 -8.63 11.60
N ASP A 273 -10.92 -8.52 12.17
CA ASP A 273 -11.15 -8.61 13.62
C ASP A 273 -10.74 -9.95 14.21
N ALA A 274 -11.00 -11.03 13.48
CA ALA A 274 -10.59 -12.37 13.87
C ALA A 274 -9.08 -12.64 13.65
N MET A 275 -8.45 -11.98 12.68
CA MET A 275 -7.04 -12.23 12.32
C MET A 275 -6.04 -11.37 13.08
N ARG A 276 -6.42 -10.17 13.54
CA ARG A 276 -5.46 -9.27 14.18
C ARG A 276 -4.97 -9.85 15.52
N PRO A 277 -3.67 -9.76 15.83
CA PRO A 277 -3.16 -10.12 17.15
C PRO A 277 -3.52 -9.01 18.16
N GLN A 278 -2.86 -9.01 19.32
CA GLN A 278 -3.01 -7.95 20.31
C GLN A 278 -2.85 -6.58 19.65
N SER A 279 -3.84 -5.71 19.85
CA SER A 279 -3.93 -4.44 19.16
C SER A 279 -4.06 -3.28 20.16
N VAL A 280 -3.42 -2.15 19.83
CA VAL A 280 -3.49 -0.90 20.57
C VAL A 280 -4.10 0.16 19.66
N PHE A 281 -5.25 0.70 20.07
CA PHE A 281 -5.93 1.77 19.35
C PHE A 281 -5.45 3.12 19.89
N VAL A 282 -4.87 3.93 19.01
CA VAL A 282 -4.33 5.25 19.36
C VAL A 282 -5.20 6.30 18.69
N SER A 283 -5.87 7.12 19.48
CA SER A 283 -6.71 8.22 19.00
C SER A 283 -6.94 9.23 20.12
N ALA A 284 -6.96 10.52 19.76
CA ALA A 284 -7.42 11.58 20.66
C ALA A 284 -8.94 11.51 20.92
N THR A 285 -9.69 10.89 20.01
CA THR A 285 -11.16 10.78 20.06
C THR A 285 -11.60 9.35 19.71
N PRO A 286 -11.33 8.33 20.56
CA PRO A 286 -11.68 6.94 20.27
C PRO A 286 -13.16 6.79 19.95
N ALA A 287 -13.49 6.06 18.88
CA ALA A 287 -14.89 5.84 18.51
C ALA A 287 -15.54 4.72 19.34
N ALA A 288 -16.86 4.56 19.18
CA ALA A 288 -17.66 3.65 20.01
C ALA A 288 -17.18 2.19 19.93
N TRP A 289 -16.68 1.77 18.76
CA TRP A 289 -16.24 0.39 18.56
C TRP A 289 -14.98 0.10 19.39
N GLU A 290 -13.99 1.00 19.42
CA GLU A 290 -12.77 0.83 20.23
C GLU A 290 -13.09 0.77 21.73
N ILE A 291 -14.03 1.62 22.19
CA ILE A 291 -14.50 1.62 23.58
C ILE A 291 -15.22 0.31 23.92
N GLU A 292 -16.02 -0.23 23.01
CA GLU A 292 -16.67 -1.54 23.18
C GLU A 292 -15.64 -2.67 23.27
N GLN A 293 -14.66 -2.70 22.36
CA GLN A 293 -13.61 -3.74 22.33
C GLN A 293 -12.75 -3.76 23.60
N THR A 294 -12.57 -2.60 24.22
CA THR A 294 -11.79 -2.45 25.46
C THR A 294 -12.63 -2.64 26.73
N GLY A 295 -13.94 -2.90 26.61
CA GLY A 295 -14.85 -2.98 27.74
C GLY A 295 -14.99 -1.67 28.51
N GLY A 296 -14.72 -0.54 27.85
CA GLY A 296 -14.70 0.80 28.45
C GLY A 296 -13.40 1.19 29.15
N VAL A 297 -12.36 0.35 29.12
CA VAL A 297 -11.06 0.64 29.76
C VAL A 297 -10.10 1.29 28.77
N PHE A 298 -9.63 2.49 29.06
CA PHE A 298 -8.63 3.18 28.25
C PHE A 298 -7.56 3.83 29.12
N THR A 299 -6.41 4.13 28.51
CA THR A 299 -5.31 4.86 29.16
C THR A 299 -5.28 6.28 28.61
N GLU A 300 -5.39 7.27 29.49
CA GLU A 300 -5.35 8.68 29.11
C GLU A 300 -3.91 9.23 29.09
N GLN A 301 -3.56 9.92 28.01
CA GLN A 301 -2.31 10.68 27.90
C GLN A 301 -2.59 12.12 27.48
N ILE A 302 -3.11 12.92 28.42
CA ILE A 302 -3.48 14.33 28.19
C ILE A 302 -2.36 15.31 28.53
N ILE A 303 -1.42 14.93 29.40
CA ILE A 303 -0.36 15.83 29.85
C ILE A 303 0.72 15.92 28.78
N ARG A 304 0.86 17.10 28.17
CA ARG A 304 1.91 17.38 27.18
C ARG A 304 3.24 17.69 27.88
N PRO A 305 4.37 17.06 27.49
CA PRO A 305 5.69 17.37 28.06
C PRO A 305 6.12 18.83 27.93
N THR A 306 5.59 19.54 26.92
CA THR A 306 5.84 20.96 26.67
C THR A 306 5.10 21.90 27.62
N GLY A 307 4.12 21.38 28.38
CA GLY A 307 3.24 22.20 29.21
C GLY A 307 2.16 22.96 28.44
N LEU A 308 2.01 22.71 27.13
CA LEU A 308 0.95 23.31 26.33
C LEU A 308 -0.43 22.85 26.81
N ILE A 309 -1.32 23.82 27.00
CA ILE A 309 -2.70 23.61 27.44
C ILE A 309 -3.64 23.52 26.24
N ASP A 310 -4.80 22.90 26.44
CA ASP A 310 -5.89 22.97 25.47
C ASP A 310 -6.38 24.42 25.32
N PRO A 311 -6.79 24.84 24.11
CA PRO A 311 -7.17 26.23 23.85
C PRO A 311 -8.47 26.60 24.56
N TYR A 312 -8.63 27.90 24.85
CA TYR A 312 -9.89 28.45 25.31
C TYR A 312 -10.93 28.47 24.16
N ILE A 313 -12.16 28.08 24.47
CA ILE A 313 -13.25 28.01 23.48
C ILE A 313 -14.26 29.12 23.79
N GLU A 314 -14.59 29.92 22.77
CA GLU A 314 -15.62 30.95 22.81
C GLU A 314 -16.72 30.65 21.78
N ILE A 315 -17.99 30.86 22.15
CA ILE A 315 -19.13 30.68 21.25
C ILE A 315 -19.75 32.05 20.98
N ARG A 316 -19.81 32.46 19.71
CA ARG A 316 -20.35 33.76 19.26
C ARG A 316 -21.59 33.60 18.36
N PRO A 317 -22.50 34.59 18.31
CA PRO A 317 -23.67 34.56 17.42
C PRO A 317 -23.30 34.62 15.92
N VAL A 318 -24.20 34.13 15.06
CA VAL A 318 -23.95 33.96 13.61
C VAL A 318 -24.11 35.26 12.83
N GLU A 319 -24.90 36.22 13.32
CA GLU A 319 -25.37 37.39 12.57
C GLU A 319 -24.24 38.25 11.98
N MET A 320 -23.15 38.44 12.73
CA MET A 320 -21.99 39.26 12.34
C MET A 320 -20.69 38.42 12.30
N GLN A 321 -20.80 37.10 12.13
CA GLN A 321 -19.67 36.18 12.30
C GLN A 321 -18.47 36.48 11.38
N VAL A 322 -18.71 36.96 10.16
CA VAL A 322 -17.63 37.22 9.20
C VAL A 322 -16.87 38.49 9.57
N ASP A 323 -17.60 39.56 9.92
CA ASP A 323 -16.99 40.82 10.36
C ASP A 323 -16.21 40.62 11.67
N ASP A 324 -16.78 39.87 12.61
CA ASP A 324 -16.13 39.49 13.87
C ASP A 324 -14.84 38.67 13.62
N LEU A 325 -14.90 37.69 12.72
CA LEU A 325 -13.74 36.89 12.32
C LEU A 325 -12.64 37.75 11.67
N LEU A 326 -12.99 38.69 10.80
CA LEU A 326 -12.03 39.61 10.17
C LEU A 326 -11.27 40.42 11.22
N ASP A 327 -11.97 40.93 12.22
CA ASP A 327 -11.36 41.71 13.30
C ASP A 327 -10.43 40.87 14.16
N GLU A 328 -10.81 39.63 14.50
CA GLU A 328 -9.92 38.72 15.24
C GLU A 328 -8.70 38.31 14.43
N VAL A 329 -8.87 37.95 13.16
CA VAL A 329 -7.77 37.62 12.25
C VAL A 329 -6.76 38.75 12.16
N ARG A 330 -7.22 40.01 12.07
CA ARG A 330 -6.33 41.18 12.02
C ARG A 330 -5.50 41.33 13.29
N LYS A 331 -6.10 41.09 14.47
CA LYS A 331 -5.38 41.12 15.76
C LYS A 331 -4.34 40.00 15.82
N VAL A 332 -4.74 38.77 15.50
CA VAL A 332 -3.86 37.59 15.51
C VAL A 332 -2.68 37.74 14.55
N ALA A 333 -2.94 38.26 13.35
CA ALA A 333 -1.89 38.53 12.37
C ALA A 333 -0.94 39.65 12.83
N ALA A 334 -1.45 40.71 13.49
CA ALA A 334 -0.64 41.78 14.04
C ALA A 334 0.29 41.30 15.17
N ASP A 335 -0.15 40.30 15.95
CA ASP A 335 0.66 39.64 16.98
C ASP A 335 1.64 38.61 16.42
N GLY A 336 1.66 38.42 15.10
CA GLY A 336 2.60 37.54 14.38
C GLY A 336 2.15 36.07 14.27
N TYR A 337 0.94 35.74 14.71
CA TYR A 337 0.35 34.40 14.67
C TYR A 337 -0.42 34.13 13.36
N ARG A 338 -0.90 32.89 13.19
CA ARG A 338 -1.71 32.42 12.06
C ARG A 338 -3.10 32.00 12.51
N THR A 339 -4.04 32.06 11.57
CA THR A 339 -5.42 31.62 11.78
C THR A 339 -5.77 30.46 10.85
N LEU A 340 -6.38 29.42 11.42
CA LEU A 340 -7.05 28.37 10.67
C LEU A 340 -8.56 28.62 10.74
N CYS A 341 -9.24 28.62 9.60
CA CYS A 341 -10.69 28.78 9.55
C CYS A 341 -11.33 27.57 8.87
N THR A 342 -12.38 27.02 9.48
CA THR A 342 -13.09 25.86 8.92
C THR A 342 -14.47 26.24 8.42
N VAL A 343 -14.79 25.83 7.19
CA VAL A 343 -16.10 26.02 6.56
C VAL A 343 -16.68 24.69 6.07
N LEU A 344 -17.97 24.68 5.73
CA LEU A 344 -18.67 23.44 5.40
C LEU A 344 -18.55 23.03 3.92
N THR A 345 -18.29 23.98 3.01
CA THR A 345 -18.29 23.69 1.57
C THR A 345 -17.10 24.34 0.86
N LYS A 346 -16.69 23.77 -0.28
CA LYS A 346 -15.64 24.32 -1.14
C LYS A 346 -15.95 25.74 -1.58
N ARG A 347 -17.19 25.95 -2.02
CA ARG A 347 -17.68 27.26 -2.41
C ARG A 347 -17.59 28.27 -1.28
N MET A 348 -17.96 27.92 -0.05
CA MET A 348 -17.77 28.83 1.09
C MET A 348 -16.30 29.14 1.36
N ALA A 349 -15.39 28.19 1.15
CA ALA A 349 -13.95 28.41 1.34
C ALA A 349 -13.41 29.40 0.30
N GLU A 350 -13.82 29.22 -0.96
CA GLU A 350 -13.49 30.10 -2.08
C GLU A 350 -14.09 31.50 -1.88
N ASP A 351 -15.40 31.60 -1.65
CA ASP A 351 -16.13 32.86 -1.43
C ASP A 351 -15.56 33.65 -0.24
N LEU A 352 -15.27 32.97 0.89
CA LEU A 352 -14.67 33.62 2.07
C LEU A 352 -13.24 34.07 1.82
N THR A 353 -12.46 33.28 1.05
CA THR A 353 -11.09 33.67 0.67
C THR A 353 -11.11 34.93 -0.19
N GLU A 354 -11.99 34.98 -1.20
CA GLU A 354 -12.13 36.15 -2.07
C GLU A 354 -12.52 37.38 -1.26
N TYR A 355 -13.54 37.25 -0.41
CA TYR A 355 -13.98 38.35 0.47
C TYR A 355 -12.87 38.84 1.41
N MET A 356 -12.16 37.93 2.10
CA MET A 356 -11.04 38.30 2.97
C MET A 356 -9.90 38.98 2.19
N HIS A 357 -9.64 38.52 0.97
CA HIS A 357 -8.63 39.11 0.10
C HIS A 357 -8.99 40.55 -0.31
N GLU A 358 -10.26 40.81 -0.67
CA GLU A 358 -10.77 42.16 -0.96
C GLU A 358 -10.63 43.11 0.24
N GLN A 359 -10.75 42.59 1.47
CA GLN A 359 -10.53 43.33 2.72
C GLN A 359 -9.06 43.48 3.12
N GLY A 360 -8.13 43.08 2.24
CA GLY A 360 -6.69 43.25 2.39
C GLY A 360 -5.99 42.19 3.25
N ILE A 361 -6.66 41.06 3.55
CA ILE A 361 -6.07 39.97 4.33
C ILE A 361 -5.27 39.04 3.41
N ARG A 362 -4.10 38.60 3.89
CA ARG A 362 -3.29 37.57 3.21
C ARG A 362 -3.88 36.20 3.56
N VAL A 363 -4.66 35.64 2.65
CA VAL A 363 -5.42 34.41 2.87
C VAL A 363 -5.22 33.43 1.71
N ARG A 364 -5.31 32.12 2.00
CA ARG A 364 -5.46 31.05 1.02
C ARG A 364 -6.49 30.04 1.51
N TYR A 365 -7.03 29.23 0.60
CA TYR A 365 -7.87 28.08 0.95
C TYR A 365 -7.20 26.73 0.68
N MET A 366 -7.71 25.68 1.30
CA MET A 366 -7.31 24.30 1.07
C MET A 366 -8.51 23.33 1.09
N HIS A 367 -8.76 22.68 -0.04
CA HIS A 367 -9.82 21.66 -0.19
C HIS A 367 -9.32 20.41 -0.92
N SER A 368 -10.16 19.37 -1.03
CA SER A 368 -9.77 18.03 -1.52
C SER A 368 -9.17 17.97 -2.92
N ASP A 369 -9.45 18.96 -3.77
CA ASP A 369 -9.00 18.95 -5.17
C ASP A 369 -7.60 19.56 -5.35
N ILE A 370 -6.99 20.06 -4.28
CA ILE A 370 -5.61 20.53 -4.29
C ILE A 370 -4.66 19.34 -4.25
N ASP A 371 -3.68 19.34 -5.15
CA ASP A 371 -2.69 18.28 -5.23
C ASP A 371 -1.83 18.21 -3.95
N THR A 372 -1.35 17.01 -3.62
CA THR A 372 -0.60 16.80 -2.35
C THR A 372 0.66 17.67 -2.24
N ILE A 373 1.36 17.90 -3.37
CA ILE A 373 2.56 18.75 -3.40
C ILE A 373 2.19 20.20 -3.13
N GLU A 374 1.18 20.73 -3.82
CA GLU A 374 0.68 22.10 -3.61
C GLU A 374 0.20 22.29 -2.17
N ARG A 375 -0.41 21.26 -1.59
CA ARG A 375 -0.85 21.27 -0.19
C ARG A 375 0.30 21.45 0.79
N ILE A 376 1.43 20.78 0.56
CA ILE A 376 2.66 20.94 1.37
C ILE A 376 3.22 22.36 1.21
N GLU A 377 3.18 22.91 -0.01
CA GLU A 377 3.63 24.28 -0.27
C GLU A 377 2.75 25.32 0.43
N ILE A 378 1.43 25.17 0.39
CA ILE A 378 0.49 26.06 1.09
C ILE A 378 0.77 26.05 2.60
N LEU A 379 0.96 24.86 3.21
CA LEU A 379 1.27 24.76 4.64
C LEU A 379 2.64 25.37 4.98
N ARG A 380 3.66 25.16 4.13
CA ARG A 380 4.97 25.79 4.30
C ARG A 380 4.86 27.31 4.22
N ASP A 381 4.15 27.84 3.23
CA ASP A 381 3.96 29.27 3.00
C ASP A 381 3.21 29.94 4.16
N LEU A 382 2.23 29.25 4.77
CA LEU A 382 1.55 29.70 5.99
C LEU A 382 2.55 29.87 7.15
N ARG A 383 3.38 28.84 7.38
CA ARG A 383 4.40 28.86 8.45
C ARG A 383 5.45 29.94 8.24
N LEU A 384 5.90 30.14 7.00
CA LEU A 384 6.82 31.21 6.62
C LEU A 384 6.20 32.61 6.70
N GLY A 385 4.88 32.72 6.87
CA GLY A 385 4.18 34.00 6.94
C GLY A 385 4.03 34.69 5.59
N ALA A 386 4.03 33.93 4.49
CA ALA A 386 3.63 34.45 3.18
C ALA A 386 2.15 34.89 3.19
N PHE A 387 1.33 34.21 3.99
CA PHE A 387 -0.05 34.57 4.29
C PHE A 387 -0.39 34.21 5.75
N ASP A 388 -1.47 34.79 6.27
CA ASP A 388 -1.84 34.75 7.69
C ASP A 388 -3.00 33.79 7.99
N VAL A 389 -3.87 33.55 7.01
CA VAL A 389 -5.10 32.78 7.18
C VAL A 389 -5.18 31.62 6.20
N LEU A 390 -5.46 30.42 6.71
CA LEU A 390 -5.78 29.25 5.90
C LEU A 390 -7.24 28.83 6.12
N ILE A 391 -8.06 28.92 5.08
CA ILE A 391 -9.45 28.47 5.12
C ILE A 391 -9.54 27.04 4.57
N GLY A 392 -10.16 26.13 5.30
CA GLY A 392 -10.31 24.74 4.87
C GLY A 392 -11.65 24.16 5.23
N ILE A 393 -11.83 22.89 4.87
CA ILE A 393 -13.05 22.14 5.18
C ILE A 393 -12.67 21.05 6.19
N ASN A 394 -12.68 19.79 5.79
CA ASN A 394 -12.29 18.65 6.61
C ASN A 394 -10.78 18.39 6.60
N LEU A 395 -10.01 19.26 5.96
CA LEU A 395 -8.58 19.09 5.73
C LEU A 395 -7.71 19.77 6.79
N LEU A 396 -8.32 20.56 7.68
CA LEU A 396 -7.69 21.23 8.81
C LEU A 396 -7.92 20.43 10.10
N ARG A 397 -7.48 19.18 10.09
CA ARG A 397 -7.70 18.23 11.20
C ARG A 397 -6.42 17.46 11.52
N GLU A 398 -6.55 16.19 11.90
CA GLU A 398 -5.48 15.32 12.41
C GLU A 398 -4.21 15.38 11.52
N GLY A 399 -3.04 15.34 12.16
CA GLY A 399 -1.74 15.35 11.48
C GLY A 399 -1.22 16.73 11.05
N LEU A 400 -1.90 17.83 11.39
CA LEU A 400 -1.38 19.19 11.19
C LEU A 400 -0.64 19.71 12.43
N ASP A 401 0.65 19.99 12.26
CA ASP A 401 1.49 20.62 13.29
C ASP A 401 1.95 22.01 12.82
N ILE A 402 1.28 23.05 13.35
CA ILE A 402 1.51 24.46 13.01
C ILE A 402 1.65 25.24 14.34
N PRO A 403 2.85 25.32 14.92
CA PRO A 403 3.09 26.06 16.17
C PRO A 403 2.76 27.54 16.08
N GLU A 404 2.79 28.10 14.86
CA GLU A 404 2.48 29.50 14.59
C GLU A 404 0.96 29.80 14.63
N CYS A 405 0.10 28.78 14.74
CA CYS A 405 -1.35 28.93 14.80
C CYS A 405 -1.81 29.45 16.17
N GLY A 406 -2.33 30.68 16.19
CA GLY A 406 -2.85 31.33 17.39
C GLY A 406 -4.38 31.32 17.51
N LEU A 407 -5.10 31.06 16.41
CA LEU A 407 -6.56 31.04 16.37
C LEU A 407 -7.07 29.93 15.44
N VAL A 408 -8.08 29.21 15.92
CA VAL A 408 -8.91 28.31 15.10
C VAL A 408 -10.34 28.82 15.16
N ALA A 409 -10.97 29.05 14.01
CA ALA A 409 -12.29 29.65 13.88
C ALA A 409 -13.26 28.83 13.01
#